data_AF-A0A8H3YMQ7-F1
#
_entry.id   AF-A0A8H3YMQ7-F1
#
_cell.length_a   1.000
_cell.length_b   1.000
_cell.length_c   1.000
_cell.angle_alpha   90.00
_cell.angle_beta   90.00
_cell.angle_gamma   90.00
#
_symmetry.space_group_name_H-M   'P 1'
#
loop_
_entity.id
_entity.type
_entity.pdbx_description
1 polymer ?
#
loop_
_entity_poly.entity_id
_entity_poly.type
_entity_poly.pdbx_seq_one_letter_code
_entity_poly.pdbx_strand_id
1 'polypeptide(L)'
;MLSSVTGIIGNRGLGNYTAGSCFQDTFAHHLRSQGIRASTIDLASVKGVGYAARRFGDGPAVKEVDLMTPEEVHDLINYHITSSNSQNCQTIGGLISSATFAERNIQEPAFMSDPLFCHLRATQGHTKVNRESMQAAGSIITQAIAEKMSSMMSLAAADVDTSQSLSIYGVDSLVAVGLRSWFGKADGADVSILDILGRISIGELGMIAAQKSTLVAVKEMKG
;
A
#
# COMPACT_ATOMS: atom_id res chain seq x y z
N MET A 1 21.48 -3.77 1.48
CA MET A 1 21.66 -4.83 2.50
C MET A 1 20.29 -5.26 2.96
N LEU A 2 20.10 -6.54 3.25
CA LEU A 2 18.85 -7.05 3.80
C LEU A 2 19.04 -7.22 5.30
N SER A 3 18.31 -6.41 6.06
CA SER A 3 18.25 -6.38 7.51
C SER A 3 16.87 -6.91 7.96
N SER A 4 16.52 -6.72 9.22
CA SER A 4 15.26 -7.19 9.78
C SER A 4 14.63 -6.13 10.66
N VAL A 5 13.30 -6.04 10.60
CA VAL A 5 12.48 -5.22 11.50
C VAL A 5 12.77 -5.50 12.98
N THR A 6 13.26 -6.69 13.33
CA THR A 6 13.68 -7.03 14.69
C THR A 6 14.89 -6.22 15.20
N GLY A 7 15.66 -5.59 14.30
CA GLY A 7 16.66 -4.56 14.60
C GLY A 7 16.07 -3.28 15.20
N ILE A 8 14.80 -3.01 14.90
CA ILE A 8 14.08 -1.80 15.30
C ILE A 8 13.21 -2.06 16.54
N ILE A 9 12.41 -3.13 16.52
CA ILE A 9 11.45 -3.43 17.60
C ILE A 9 12.01 -4.36 18.68
N GLY A 10 13.12 -5.04 18.40
CA GLY A 10 13.67 -6.11 19.24
C GLY A 10 12.82 -7.38 19.22
N ASN A 11 13.44 -8.53 19.57
CA ASN A 11 12.70 -9.76 19.83
C ASN A 11 13.43 -10.67 20.82
N ARG A 12 12.68 -11.26 21.76
CA ARG A 12 13.22 -12.17 22.77
C ARG A 12 13.83 -13.40 22.10
N GLY A 13 15.06 -13.74 22.47
CA GLY A 13 15.78 -14.88 21.91
C GLY A 13 16.46 -14.63 20.57
N LEU A 14 16.32 -13.43 19.97
CA LEU A 14 16.99 -13.07 18.71
C LEU A 14 18.10 -12.03 18.89
N GLY A 15 18.64 -11.82 20.11
CA GLY A 15 19.60 -10.76 20.41
C GLY A 15 20.80 -10.69 19.45
N ASN A 16 21.42 -11.83 19.13
CA ASN A 16 22.53 -11.87 18.17
C ASN A 16 22.11 -11.49 16.74
N TYR A 17 20.90 -11.91 16.34
CA TYR A 17 20.35 -11.61 15.02
C TYR A 17 19.98 -10.12 14.92
N THR A 18 19.27 -9.60 15.92
CA THR A 18 18.95 -8.17 16.10
C THR A 18 20.20 -7.30 16.06
N ALA A 19 21.28 -7.68 16.76
CA ALA A 19 22.54 -6.93 16.74
C ALA A 19 23.17 -6.87 15.33
N GLY A 20 23.10 -7.98 14.59
CA GLY A 20 23.55 -8.03 13.19
C GLY A 20 22.74 -7.10 12.28
N SER A 21 21.42 -7.06 12.46
CA SER A 21 20.52 -6.14 11.75
C SER A 21 20.85 -4.67 12.07
N CYS A 22 20.95 -4.29 13.35
CA CYS A 22 21.32 -2.93 13.74
C CYS A 22 22.69 -2.50 13.16
N PHE A 23 23.64 -3.43 13.08
CA PHE A 23 24.94 -3.15 12.45
C PHE A 23 24.79 -2.87 10.96
N GLN A 24 24.03 -3.68 10.21
CA GLN A 24 23.78 -3.44 8.78
C GLN A 24 23.14 -2.08 8.54
N ASP A 25 22.18 -1.70 9.38
CA ASP A 25 21.50 -0.42 9.25
C ASP A 25 22.46 0.75 9.50
N THR A 26 23.17 0.70 10.63
CA THR A 26 24.17 1.72 10.99
C THR A 26 25.29 1.81 9.95
N PHE A 27 25.70 0.67 9.39
CA PHE A 27 26.73 0.62 8.36
C PHE A 27 26.24 1.23 7.04
N ALA A 28 24.97 1.07 6.66
CA ALA A 28 24.40 1.76 5.50
C ALA A 28 24.47 3.29 5.68
N HIS A 29 24.07 3.78 6.85
CA HIS A 29 24.16 5.20 7.20
C HIS A 29 25.60 5.71 7.19
N HIS A 30 26.55 4.92 7.71
CA HIS A 30 27.98 5.25 7.67
C HIS A 30 28.50 5.37 6.23
N LEU A 31 28.18 4.41 5.36
CA LEU A 31 28.58 4.48 3.95
C LEU A 31 27.98 5.71 3.26
N ARG A 32 26.72 6.03 3.55
CA ARG A 32 26.04 7.23 3.02
C ARG A 32 26.70 8.52 3.48
N SER A 33 27.17 8.60 4.74
CA SER A 33 27.90 9.77 5.22
C SER A 33 29.27 9.94 4.56
N GLN A 34 29.84 8.86 4.01
CA GLN A 34 31.05 8.89 3.17
C GLN A 34 30.76 9.11 1.67
N GLY A 35 29.51 9.41 1.29
CA GLY A 35 29.10 9.60 -0.10
C GLY A 35 28.97 8.29 -0.90
N ILE A 36 29.07 7.13 -0.25
CA ILE A 36 28.91 5.82 -0.88
C ILE A 36 27.43 5.47 -0.90
N ARG A 37 26.92 5.07 -2.07
CA ARG A 37 25.54 4.61 -2.21
C ARG A 37 25.35 3.28 -1.47
N ALA A 38 24.62 3.33 -0.37
CA ALA A 38 24.20 2.18 0.41
C ALA A 38 22.75 2.34 0.86
N SER A 39 22.05 1.21 0.93
CA SER A 39 20.69 1.13 1.46
C SER A 39 20.54 -0.13 2.29
N THR A 40 19.70 -0.08 3.31
CA THR A 40 19.24 -1.21 4.11
C THR A 40 17.72 -1.35 3.99
N ILE A 41 17.23 -2.59 4.03
CA ILE A 41 15.80 -2.90 4.02
C ILE A 41 15.56 -3.84 5.20
N ASP A 42 14.84 -3.35 6.21
CA ASP A 42 14.46 -4.10 7.40
C ASP A 42 13.22 -4.93 7.12
N LEU A 43 13.43 -6.18 6.72
CA LEU A 43 12.35 -7.07 6.32
C LEU A 43 11.63 -7.67 7.53
N ALA A 44 10.30 -7.79 7.40
CA ALA A 44 9.51 -8.71 8.20
C ALA A 44 9.49 -10.11 7.56
N SER A 45 8.72 -11.03 8.13
CA SER A 45 8.62 -12.39 7.57
C SER A 45 7.97 -12.35 6.19
N VAL A 46 8.59 -12.99 5.19
CA VAL A 46 8.05 -13.05 3.83
C VAL A 46 7.17 -14.28 3.67
N LYS A 47 5.93 -14.07 3.23
CA LYS A 47 4.93 -15.13 3.05
C LYS A 47 5.42 -16.19 2.07
N GLY A 48 5.30 -17.46 2.46
CA GLY A 48 5.59 -18.60 1.58
C GLY A 48 7.07 -18.80 1.22
N VAL A 49 8.00 -17.98 1.74
CA VAL A 49 9.42 -18.03 1.38
C VAL A 49 10.32 -18.18 2.60
N GLY A 50 11.41 -18.93 2.43
CA GLY A 50 12.53 -18.95 3.37
C GLY A 50 12.29 -19.75 4.65
N TYR A 51 13.10 -19.46 5.67
CA TYR A 51 13.05 -20.16 6.96
C TYR A 51 11.73 -19.95 7.69
N ALA A 52 11.19 -18.72 7.66
CA ALA A 52 9.96 -18.37 8.36
C ALA A 52 8.77 -19.20 7.86
N ALA A 53 8.58 -19.31 6.54
CA ALA A 53 7.51 -20.13 5.96
C ALA A 53 7.62 -21.61 6.35
N ARG A 54 8.83 -22.17 6.42
CA ARG A 54 9.04 -23.56 6.84
C ARG A 54 8.77 -23.80 8.34
N ARG A 55 9.02 -22.79 9.19
CA ARG A 55 8.97 -22.92 10.64
C ARG A 55 7.64 -22.47 11.26
N PHE A 56 6.99 -21.50 10.64
CA PHE A 56 5.79 -20.82 11.14
C PHE A 56 4.61 -20.90 10.15
N GLY A 57 4.78 -21.54 9.00
CA GLY A 57 3.73 -21.66 7.99
C GLY A 57 3.35 -20.31 7.38
N ASP A 58 2.05 -20.06 7.28
CA ASP A 58 1.49 -18.80 6.76
C ASP A 58 1.34 -17.70 7.83
N GLY A 59 1.99 -17.84 8.99
CA GLY A 59 2.00 -16.84 10.06
C GLY A 59 3.33 -16.09 10.17
N PRO A 60 3.35 -14.86 10.69
CA PRO A 60 4.59 -14.13 10.90
C PRO A 60 5.41 -14.78 12.01
N ALA A 61 6.75 -14.74 11.89
CA ALA A 61 7.65 -15.25 12.92
C ALA A 61 7.57 -14.46 14.25
N VAL A 62 7.08 -13.23 14.18
CA VAL A 62 6.90 -12.28 15.28
C VAL A 62 5.47 -11.75 15.15
N LYS A 63 4.66 -11.82 16.22
CA LYS A 63 3.22 -11.48 16.14
C LYS A 63 2.97 -9.98 15.98
N GLU A 64 3.98 -9.19 16.32
CA GLU A 64 4.01 -7.74 16.33
C GLU A 64 4.29 -7.11 14.96
N VAL A 65 4.45 -7.94 13.92
CA VAL A 65 4.69 -7.50 12.54
C VAL A 65 3.81 -8.28 11.58
N ASP A 66 3.54 -7.67 10.43
CA ASP A 66 2.84 -8.32 9.34
C ASP A 66 3.76 -9.10 8.41
N LEU A 67 3.15 -10.06 7.72
CA LEU A 67 3.80 -10.75 6.63
C LEU A 67 3.95 -9.81 5.44
N MET A 68 5.12 -9.87 4.81
CA MET A 68 5.37 -9.23 3.53
C MET A 68 5.15 -10.21 2.39
N THR A 69 4.68 -9.72 1.26
CA THR A 69 4.64 -10.51 0.03
C THR A 69 6.00 -10.47 -0.68
N PRO A 70 6.35 -11.50 -1.48
CA PRO A 70 7.54 -11.43 -2.33
C PRO A 70 7.55 -10.21 -3.27
N GLU A 71 6.38 -9.80 -3.76
CA GLU A 71 6.20 -8.63 -4.62
C GLU A 71 6.59 -7.33 -3.91
N GLU A 72 6.12 -7.13 -2.67
CA GLU A 72 6.49 -5.96 -1.86
C GLU A 72 8.01 -5.89 -1.63
N VAL A 73 8.66 -7.04 -1.40
CA VAL A 73 10.12 -7.10 -1.25
C VAL A 73 10.82 -6.69 -2.54
N HIS A 74 10.36 -7.18 -3.70
CA HIS A 74 10.92 -6.78 -4.99
C HIS A 74 10.72 -5.28 -5.27
N ASP A 75 9.56 -4.73 -4.92
CA ASP A 75 9.28 -3.30 -5.09
C ASP A 75 10.20 -2.43 -4.23
N LEU A 76 10.46 -2.84 -2.99
CA LEU A 76 11.41 -2.14 -2.12
C LEU A 76 12.85 -2.21 -2.66
N ILE A 77 13.26 -3.37 -3.19
CA ILE A 77 14.57 -3.51 -3.83
C ILE A 77 14.67 -2.60 -5.06
N ASN A 78 13.66 -2.62 -5.93
CA ASN A 78 13.59 -1.78 -7.12
C ASN A 78 13.62 -0.29 -6.74
N TYR A 79 12.87 0.12 -5.71
CA TYR A 79 12.92 1.47 -5.17
C TYR A 79 14.34 1.87 -4.76
N HIS A 80 15.04 1.06 -3.98
CA HIS A 80 16.38 1.41 -3.51
C HIS A 80 17.46 1.37 -4.60
N ILE A 81 17.25 0.62 -5.69
CA ILE A 81 18.14 0.60 -6.85
C ILE A 81 17.90 1.83 -7.74
N THR A 82 16.64 2.14 -8.03
CA THR A 82 16.26 3.15 -9.03
C THR A 82 16.23 4.56 -8.48
N SER A 83 15.99 4.72 -7.17
CA SER A 83 15.86 6.04 -6.55
C SER A 83 17.23 6.71 -6.42
N SER A 84 17.64 7.39 -7.49
CA SER A 84 18.96 8.02 -7.65
C SER A 84 19.23 9.12 -6.60
N ASN A 85 18.20 9.78 -6.08
CA ASN A 85 18.32 10.91 -5.14
C ASN A 85 17.59 10.71 -3.81
N SER A 86 17.20 9.48 -3.44
CA SER A 86 16.57 9.28 -2.13
C SER A 86 17.58 9.58 -1.02
N GLN A 87 17.26 10.57 -0.17
CA GLN A 87 17.96 10.77 1.10
C GLN A 87 17.76 9.59 2.03
N ASN A 88 16.68 8.82 1.83
CA ASN A 88 16.39 7.68 2.65
C ASN A 88 17.23 6.45 2.23
N CYS A 89 18.08 5.98 3.15
CA CYS A 89 18.87 4.78 2.98
C CYS A 89 18.36 3.59 3.81
N GLN A 90 17.22 3.72 4.48
CA GLN A 90 16.63 2.66 5.32
C GLN A 90 15.12 2.61 5.17
N THR A 91 14.60 1.44 4.83
CA THR A 91 13.14 1.21 4.81
C THR A 91 12.78 0.05 5.71
N ILE A 92 11.74 0.24 6.52
CA ILE A 92 11.27 -0.76 7.49
C ILE A 92 9.94 -1.33 7.02
N GLY A 93 9.90 -2.65 6.83
CA GLY A 93 8.74 -3.39 6.37
C GLY A 93 7.96 -4.06 7.50
N GLY A 94 6.65 -4.20 7.31
CA GLY A 94 5.79 -5.04 8.14
C GLY A 94 5.45 -4.49 9.53
N LEU A 95 5.75 -3.23 9.86
CA LEU A 95 5.24 -2.63 11.09
C LEU A 95 3.72 -2.45 11.01
N ILE A 96 3.02 -2.79 12.09
CA ILE A 96 1.56 -2.67 12.17
C ILE A 96 1.13 -1.55 13.13
N SER A 97 -0.08 -1.04 12.91
CA SER A 97 -0.62 0.06 13.71
C SER A 97 -1.21 -0.38 15.05
N SER A 98 -1.39 0.55 15.98
CA SER A 98 -2.17 0.31 17.20
C SER A 98 -3.59 -0.18 16.91
N ALA A 99 -4.21 0.30 15.82
CA ALA A 99 -5.53 -0.18 15.38
C ALA A 99 -5.49 -1.68 15.00
N THR A 100 -4.45 -2.08 14.25
CA THR A 100 -4.24 -3.47 13.84
C THR A 100 -3.96 -4.39 15.04
N PHE A 101 -3.21 -3.93 16.05
CA PHE A 101 -3.04 -4.66 17.31
C PHE A 101 -4.38 -4.92 18.00
N ALA A 102 -5.23 -3.89 18.09
CA ALA A 102 -6.56 -4.00 18.68
C ALA A 102 -7.48 -4.96 17.91
N GLU A 103 -7.51 -4.86 16.57
CA GLU A 103 -8.28 -5.75 15.69
C GLU A 103 -7.90 -7.23 15.87
N ARG A 104 -6.62 -7.50 16.09
CA ARG A 104 -6.09 -8.86 16.27
C ARG A 104 -6.18 -9.38 17.70
N ASN A 105 -6.72 -8.58 18.63
CA ASN A 105 -6.71 -8.87 20.07
C ASN A 105 -5.31 -9.20 20.59
N ILE A 106 -4.28 -8.51 20.07
CA ILE A 106 -2.90 -8.62 20.52
C ILE A 106 -2.63 -7.44 21.45
N GLN A 107 -2.11 -7.72 22.65
CA GLN A 107 -1.70 -6.67 23.58
C GLN A 107 -0.61 -5.82 22.93
N GLU A 108 -0.80 -4.50 22.95
CA GLU A 108 0.15 -3.56 22.35
C GLU A 108 1.54 -3.69 23.00
N PRO A 109 2.60 -3.91 22.21
CA PRO A 109 3.96 -4.06 22.72
C PRO A 109 4.51 -2.76 23.31
N ALA A 110 5.43 -2.90 24.27
CA ALA A 110 6.03 -1.75 24.96
C ALA A 110 6.76 -0.76 24.03
N PHE A 111 7.34 -1.23 22.92
CA PHE A 111 8.04 -0.35 21.98
C PHE A 111 7.11 0.71 21.38
N MET A 112 5.79 0.46 21.27
CA MET A 112 4.84 1.43 20.74
C MET A 112 4.74 2.71 21.59
N SER A 113 5.14 2.66 22.86
CA SER A 113 5.21 3.87 23.69
C SER A 113 6.31 4.86 23.24
N ASP A 114 7.32 4.39 22.50
CA ASP A 114 8.43 5.20 22.01
C ASP A 114 7.94 6.25 20.98
N PRO A 115 8.41 7.51 21.05
CA PRO A 115 8.09 8.56 20.08
C PRO A 115 8.33 8.16 18.61
N LEU A 116 9.29 7.25 18.34
CA LEU A 116 9.57 6.73 17.01
C LEU A 116 8.31 6.17 16.33
N PHE A 117 7.41 5.55 17.09
CA PHE A 117 6.20 4.90 16.58
C PHE A 117 4.94 5.75 16.74
N CYS A 118 5.07 7.04 17.04
CA CYS A 118 3.90 7.93 17.17
C CYS A 118 2.99 7.92 15.93
N HIS A 119 3.56 7.76 14.73
CA HIS A 119 2.82 7.69 13.48
C HIS A 119 1.98 6.40 13.34
N LEU A 120 2.44 5.29 13.91
CA LEU A 120 1.69 4.01 13.96
C LEU A 120 0.62 4.00 15.06
N ARG A 121 0.69 4.93 16.01
CA ARG A 121 -0.35 5.19 17.01
C ARG A 121 -1.39 6.19 16.53
N ALA A 122 -0.96 7.21 15.77
CA ALA A 122 -1.83 8.26 15.24
C ALA A 122 -2.85 7.73 14.22
N THR A 123 -2.62 6.53 13.67
CA THR A 123 -3.61 5.79 12.88
C THR A 123 -4.80 5.29 13.71
N GLN A 124 -4.80 5.48 15.04
CA GLN A 124 -6.00 5.47 15.88
C GLN A 124 -6.93 6.62 15.48
N GLY A 125 -7.84 6.39 14.53
CA GLY A 125 -9.10 7.15 14.46
C GLY A 125 -9.15 8.41 13.58
N HIS A 126 -8.32 8.53 12.55
CA HIS A 126 -8.49 9.57 11.51
C HIS A 126 -8.63 9.00 10.10
N THR A 127 -9.70 8.24 9.87
CA THR A 127 -10.39 8.23 8.57
C THR A 127 -11.82 8.71 8.77
N LYS A 128 -11.99 9.92 9.31
CA LYS A 128 -12.94 10.81 8.64
C LYS A 128 -12.27 11.10 7.30
N VAL A 129 -12.66 10.37 6.25
CA VAL A 129 -12.31 10.80 4.90
C VAL A 129 -12.86 12.22 4.78
N ASN A 130 -11.99 13.22 4.86
CA ASN A 130 -12.39 14.60 4.61
C ASN A 130 -12.92 14.64 3.18
N ARG A 131 -13.96 15.45 2.91
CA ARG A 131 -14.51 15.64 1.57
C ARG A 131 -13.41 15.96 0.55
N GLU A 132 -12.37 16.68 0.97
CA GLU A 132 -11.19 17.00 0.17
C GLU A 132 -10.36 15.76 -0.21
N SER A 133 -10.15 14.82 0.72
CA SER A 133 -9.43 13.55 0.46
C SER A 133 -10.24 12.63 -0.46
N MET A 134 -11.57 12.62 -0.32
CA MET A 134 -12.46 11.87 -1.22
C MET A 134 -12.48 12.46 -2.63
N GLN A 135 -12.50 13.78 -2.75
CA GLN A 135 -12.43 14.48 -4.04
C GLN A 135 -11.07 14.30 -4.73
N ALA A 136 -9.97 14.30 -3.96
CA ALA A 136 -8.64 14.00 -4.48
C ALA A 136 -8.56 12.54 -4.98
N ALA A 137 -9.06 11.58 -4.19
CA ALA A 137 -9.12 10.17 -4.59
C ALA A 137 -9.98 9.97 -5.86
N GLY A 138 -11.16 10.59 -5.90
CA GLY A 138 -12.02 10.56 -7.08
C GLY A 138 -11.34 11.11 -8.32
N SER A 139 -10.67 12.27 -8.22
CA SER A 139 -9.92 12.87 -9.33
C SER A 139 -8.80 11.95 -9.86
N ILE A 140 -8.07 11.28 -8.97
CA ILE A 140 -7.02 10.32 -9.35
C ILE A 140 -7.63 9.12 -10.10
N ILE A 141 -8.73 8.56 -9.60
CA ILE A 141 -9.40 7.44 -10.24
C ILE A 141 -10.01 7.86 -11.58
N THR A 142 -10.61 9.04 -11.67
CA THR A 142 -11.12 9.62 -12.93
C THR A 142 -10.02 9.71 -13.99
N GLN A 143 -8.84 10.18 -13.62
CA GLN A 143 -7.69 10.22 -14.53
C GLN A 143 -7.26 8.81 -14.97
N ALA A 144 -7.20 7.87 -14.02
CA ALA A 144 -6.88 6.47 -14.32
C ALA A 144 -7.91 5.81 -15.25
N ILE A 145 -9.20 6.14 -15.12
CA ILE A 145 -10.25 5.68 -16.04
C ILE A 145 -10.00 6.23 -17.44
N ALA A 146 -9.67 7.52 -17.58
CA ALA A 146 -9.39 8.14 -18.88
C ALA A 146 -8.18 7.50 -19.58
N GLU A 147 -7.09 7.24 -18.85
CA GLU A 147 -5.92 6.53 -19.35
C GLU A 147 -6.25 5.09 -19.74
N LYS A 148 -7.06 4.41 -18.93
CA LYS A 148 -7.48 3.05 -19.22
C LYS A 148 -8.35 2.97 -20.47
N MET A 149 -9.25 3.94 -20.65
CA MET A 149 -10.08 4.10 -21.84
C MET A 149 -9.25 4.36 -23.09
N SER A 150 -8.27 5.25 -23.00
CA SER A 150 -7.30 5.50 -24.08
C SER A 150 -6.61 4.22 -24.53
N SER A 151 -6.14 3.41 -23.58
CA SER A 151 -5.50 2.12 -23.87
C SER A 151 -6.44 1.08 -24.46
N MET A 152 -7.70 0.99 -24.02
CA MET A 152 -8.64 -0.02 -24.52
C MET A 152 -9.25 0.36 -25.87
N MET A 153 -9.47 1.64 -26.12
CA MET A 153 -10.22 2.14 -27.28
C MET A 153 -9.34 2.73 -28.39
N SER A 154 -8.00 2.68 -28.23
CA SER A 154 -7.03 3.27 -29.17
C SER A 154 -7.27 4.77 -29.44
N LEU A 155 -7.76 5.49 -28.42
CA LEU A 155 -7.97 6.94 -28.43
C LEU A 155 -6.78 7.62 -27.74
N ALA A 156 -6.45 8.87 -28.08
CA ALA A 156 -5.48 9.63 -27.29
C ALA A 156 -6.12 10.04 -25.95
N ALA A 157 -5.39 9.90 -24.84
CA ALA A 157 -5.92 10.23 -23.50
C ALA A 157 -6.38 11.70 -23.36
N ALA A 158 -5.82 12.60 -24.18
CA ALA A 158 -6.21 14.00 -24.25
C ALA A 158 -7.61 14.23 -24.87
N ASP A 159 -8.16 13.24 -25.58
CA ASP A 159 -9.46 13.32 -26.25
C ASP A 159 -10.61 12.74 -25.39
N VAL A 160 -10.29 12.24 -24.19
CA VAL A 160 -11.29 11.72 -23.24
C VAL A 160 -11.76 12.84 -22.32
N ASP A 161 -12.94 13.38 -22.62
CA ASP A 161 -13.63 14.35 -21.79
C ASP A 161 -14.28 13.64 -20.59
N THR A 162 -13.72 13.90 -19.41
CA THR A 162 -14.15 13.27 -18.15
C THR A 162 -15.52 13.73 -17.66
N SER A 163 -16.08 14.79 -18.26
CA SER A 163 -17.45 15.24 -18.02
C SER A 163 -18.50 14.42 -18.79
N GLN A 164 -18.07 13.64 -19.78
CA GLN A 164 -18.95 12.81 -20.59
C GLN A 164 -19.09 11.40 -20.00
N SER A 165 -20.14 10.71 -20.44
CA SER A 165 -20.38 9.31 -20.10
C SER A 165 -19.51 8.38 -20.94
N LEU A 166 -19.09 7.25 -20.36
CA LEU A 166 -18.37 6.18 -21.05
C LEU A 166 -19.14 5.62 -22.25
N SER A 167 -20.48 5.63 -22.21
CA SER A 167 -21.32 5.16 -23.31
C SER A 167 -21.16 5.97 -24.60
N ILE A 168 -20.73 7.24 -24.53
CA ILE A 168 -20.47 8.08 -25.70
C ILE A 168 -19.22 7.61 -26.46
N TYR A 169 -18.27 7.00 -25.75
CA TYR A 169 -17.06 6.44 -26.34
C TYR A 169 -17.26 5.03 -26.91
N GLY A 170 -18.49 4.50 -26.91
CA GLY A 170 -18.78 3.17 -27.44
C GLY A 170 -18.42 2.04 -26.47
N VAL A 171 -18.36 2.32 -25.16
CA VAL A 171 -18.23 1.26 -24.14
C VAL A 171 -19.46 0.38 -24.19
N ASP A 172 -19.25 -0.86 -24.62
CA ASP A 172 -20.26 -1.92 -24.66
C ASP A 172 -20.17 -2.83 -23.42
N SER A 173 -21.06 -3.81 -23.35
CA SER A 173 -21.11 -4.76 -22.24
C SER A 173 -19.83 -5.57 -22.04
N LEU A 174 -19.04 -5.82 -23.09
CA LEU A 174 -17.79 -6.58 -23.00
C LEU A 174 -16.67 -5.72 -22.43
N VAL A 175 -16.53 -4.48 -22.92
CA VAL A 175 -15.57 -3.51 -22.39
C VAL A 175 -15.90 -3.17 -20.93
N ALA A 176 -17.19 -3.05 -20.59
CA ALA A 176 -17.64 -2.79 -19.22
C ALA A 176 -17.28 -3.92 -18.24
N VAL A 177 -17.34 -5.19 -18.66
CA VAL A 177 -16.88 -6.32 -17.85
C VAL A 177 -15.36 -6.24 -17.62
N GLY A 178 -14.61 -5.86 -18.64
CA GLY A 178 -13.16 -5.62 -18.53
C GLY A 178 -12.82 -4.51 -17.54
N LEU A 179 -13.52 -3.38 -17.60
CA LEU A 179 -13.36 -2.26 -16.67
C LEU A 179 -13.74 -2.65 -15.24
N ARG A 180 -14.84 -3.38 -15.03
CA ARG A 180 -15.22 -3.88 -13.70
C ARG A 180 -14.15 -4.79 -13.10
N SER A 181 -13.60 -5.71 -13.91
CA SER A 181 -12.50 -6.57 -13.46
C SER A 181 -11.24 -5.77 -13.12
N TRP A 182 -10.98 -4.69 -13.86
CA TRP A 182 -9.86 -3.80 -13.61
C TRP A 182 -10.01 -3.02 -12.30
N PHE A 183 -11.17 -2.42 -12.00
CA PHE A 183 -11.43 -1.77 -10.69
C PHE A 183 -11.15 -2.73 -9.54
N GLY A 184 -11.73 -3.94 -9.57
CA GLY A 184 -11.51 -4.93 -8.52
C GLY A 184 -10.03 -5.32 -8.31
N LYS A 185 -9.17 -5.19 -9.32
CA LYS A 185 -7.72 -5.45 -9.22
C LYS A 185 -6.90 -4.21 -8.85
N ALA A 186 -7.30 -3.03 -9.30
CA ALA A 186 -6.51 -1.81 -9.19
C ALA A 186 -6.74 -1.09 -7.85
N ASP A 187 -7.99 -0.90 -7.45
CA ASP A 187 -8.38 -0.15 -6.25
C ASP A 187 -9.31 -0.95 -5.32
N GLY A 188 -9.60 -2.20 -5.68
CA GLY A 188 -10.49 -3.08 -4.91
C GLY A 188 -11.95 -2.62 -4.91
N ALA A 189 -12.35 -1.69 -5.79
CA ALA A 189 -13.70 -1.16 -5.82
C ALA A 189 -14.69 -2.12 -6.50
N ASP A 190 -15.82 -2.39 -5.84
CA ASP A 190 -16.94 -3.14 -6.44
C ASP A 190 -17.90 -2.20 -7.19
N VAL A 191 -17.48 -1.78 -8.39
CA VAL A 191 -18.26 -0.92 -9.28
C VAL A 191 -19.28 -1.77 -10.06
N SER A 192 -20.53 -1.29 -10.13
CA SER A 192 -21.59 -2.00 -10.88
C SER A 192 -21.40 -1.83 -12.38
N ILE A 193 -21.73 -2.87 -13.16
CA ILE A 193 -21.76 -2.77 -14.63
C ILE A 193 -22.76 -1.70 -15.09
N LEU A 194 -23.84 -1.49 -14.33
CA LEU A 194 -24.82 -0.44 -14.61
C LEU A 194 -24.25 0.97 -14.41
N ASP A 195 -23.35 1.15 -13.44
CA ASP A 195 -22.66 2.42 -13.22
C ASP A 195 -21.72 2.71 -14.41
N ILE A 196 -21.07 1.66 -14.94
CA ILE A 196 -20.14 1.77 -16.08
C ILE A 196 -20.88 2.03 -17.41
N LEU A 197 -21.97 1.32 -17.67
CA LEU A 197 -22.79 1.48 -18.88
C LEU A 197 -23.82 2.61 -18.79
N GLY A 198 -23.89 3.26 -17.63
CA GLY A 198 -24.87 4.29 -17.32
C GLY A 198 -24.71 5.57 -18.12
N ARG A 199 -25.44 6.60 -17.67
CA ARG A 199 -25.31 7.98 -18.18
C ARG A 199 -24.49 8.88 -17.26
N ILE A 200 -23.87 8.30 -16.23
CA ILE A 200 -23.02 9.07 -15.32
C ILE A 200 -21.72 9.45 -16.01
N SER A 201 -21.17 10.59 -15.62
CA SER A 201 -19.89 11.04 -16.15
C SER A 201 -18.74 10.17 -15.65
N ILE A 202 -17.62 10.17 -16.37
CA ILE A 202 -16.37 9.50 -15.91
C ILE A 202 -15.89 10.09 -14.57
N GLY A 203 -16.11 11.38 -14.34
CA GLY A 203 -15.89 12.04 -13.06
C GLY A 203 -16.72 11.44 -11.92
N GLU A 204 -18.03 11.31 -12.12
CA GLU A 204 -18.94 10.69 -11.14
C GLU A 204 -18.62 9.21 -10.91
N LEU A 205 -18.26 8.48 -11.97
CA LEU A 205 -17.84 7.09 -11.86
C LEU A 205 -16.57 6.95 -11.01
N GLY A 206 -15.59 7.85 -11.18
CA GLY A 206 -14.38 7.90 -10.36
C GLY A 206 -14.68 8.17 -8.88
N MET A 207 -15.67 9.03 -8.59
CA MET A 207 -16.14 9.25 -7.21
C MET A 207 -16.83 8.02 -6.61
N ILE A 208 -17.65 7.30 -7.39
CA ILE A 208 -18.31 6.06 -6.94
C ILE A 208 -17.26 4.97 -6.66
N ALA A 209 -16.27 4.84 -7.54
CA ALA A 209 -15.15 3.92 -7.34
C ALA A 209 -14.34 4.28 -6.08
N ALA A 210 -14.05 5.56 -5.86
CA ALA A 210 -13.37 6.03 -4.64
C ALA A 210 -14.15 5.67 -3.37
N GLN A 211 -15.48 5.83 -3.38
CA GLN A 211 -16.33 5.49 -2.23
C GLN A 211 -16.40 3.99 -1.95
N LYS A 212 -16.35 3.16 -3.01
CA LYS A 212 -16.46 1.70 -2.91
C LYS A 212 -15.09 1.00 -2.83
N SER A 213 -14.00 1.75 -2.89
CA SER A 213 -12.64 1.23 -2.81
C SER A 213 -12.33 0.70 -1.41
N THR A 214 -11.70 -0.46 -1.34
CA THR A 214 -11.18 -1.02 -0.07
C THR A 214 -9.95 -0.27 0.44
N LEU A 215 -9.34 0.58 -0.39
CA LEU A 215 -8.19 1.42 -0.06
C LEU A 215 -8.59 2.74 0.61
N VAL A 216 -9.84 3.19 0.42
CA VAL A 216 -10.41 4.38 1.05
C VAL A 216 -11.40 3.93 2.12
N ALA A 217 -10.95 3.79 3.37
CA ALA A 217 -11.81 3.31 4.45
C ALA A 217 -12.99 4.27 4.72
N VAL A 218 -14.16 4.00 4.13
CA VAL A 218 -15.43 4.62 4.49
C VAL A 218 -16.19 3.67 5.40
N LYS A 219 -16.18 3.94 6.71
CA LYS A 219 -17.04 3.23 7.66
C LYS A 219 -18.45 3.80 7.53
N GLU A 220 -19.36 3.07 6.91
CA GLU A 220 -20.79 3.42 6.93
C GLU A 220 -21.26 3.47 8.39
N MET A 221 -21.62 4.66 8.88
CA MET A 221 -22.40 4.79 10.11
C MET A 221 -23.83 4.39 9.77
N LYS A 222 -24.18 3.11 10.01
CA LYS A 222 -25.59 2.72 10.13
C LYS A 222 -26.08 3.24 11.49
N GLY A 223 -27.03 4.17 11.43
CA GLY A 223 -27.78 4.67 12.59
C GLY A 223 -28.78 3.67 13.12
#